data_AF-A0A3D2C8A1-F1
#
_entry.id   AF-A0A3D2C8A1-F1
#
_cell.length_a   1.000
_cell.length_b   1.000
_cell.length_c   1.000
_cell.angle_alpha   90.00
_cell.angle_beta   90.00
_cell.angle_gamma   90.00
#
_symmetry.space_group_name_H-M   'P 1'
#
loop_
_entity.id
_entity.type
_entity.pdbx_description
1 polymer ?
#
loop_
_entity_poly.entity_id
_entity_poly.type
_entity_poly.pdbx_seq_one_letter_code
_entity_poly.pdbx_strand_id
1 'polypeptide(L)'
;QNQNLLCWGSSAYDELSPPPGLFVDVDCSAQHCCAVKSSGDISCWGSNEFGQANDRSAGSFVSVGAGHELSCGLHATGRLECWGANWDAQLEVPDETFRQVGVGGFHVCGLTTAGAIRCWGHNNAGQTDSPAGTFTELGSGGTFTCALDETGAAQCWGNIATPASGSFIALETGENRACGLTASGTMRCWYEEDVIPTDLSYADISLGGISMCGITHSREILCDPEAPASLRLWNGRTD
;
A
#
# COMPACT_ATOMS: atom_id res chain seq x y z
N GLN A 1 21.32 -14.61 2.88
CA GLN A 1 20.27 -14.17 3.82
C GLN A 1 18.95 -14.63 3.21
N ASN A 2 18.13 -15.38 3.94
CA ASN A 2 16.89 -15.96 3.40
C ASN A 2 15.88 -14.83 3.16
N GLN A 3 15.67 -14.41 1.91
CA GLN A 3 14.59 -13.49 1.51
C GLN A 3 13.29 -14.28 1.26
N ASN A 4 12.97 -15.22 2.15
CA ASN A 4 11.70 -15.92 2.10
C ASN A 4 10.64 -15.03 2.74
N LEU A 5 9.51 -14.85 2.05
CA LEU A 5 8.36 -14.15 2.60
C LEU A 5 7.79 -14.95 3.79
N LEU A 6 7.61 -14.28 4.93
CA LEU A 6 6.95 -14.84 6.11
C LEU A 6 5.59 -14.14 6.22
N CYS A 7 4.51 -14.90 6.15
CA CYS A 7 3.14 -14.39 6.34
C CYS A 7 2.59 -14.88 7.69
N TRP A 8 1.84 -14.03 8.39
CA TRP A 8 1.15 -14.37 9.64
C TRP A 8 -0.18 -13.60 9.74
N GLY A 9 -1.18 -14.16 10.42
CA GLY A 9 -2.50 -13.52 10.54
C GLY A 9 -3.69 -14.48 10.47
N SER A 10 -4.83 -13.94 10.05
CA SER A 10 -6.03 -14.67 9.64
C SER A 10 -5.89 -15.10 8.18
N SER A 11 -6.36 -16.30 7.85
CA SER A 11 -6.52 -16.74 6.46
C SER A 11 -7.94 -17.23 6.23
N ALA A 12 -8.63 -16.65 5.25
CA ALA A 12 -9.88 -17.20 4.75
C ALA A 12 -9.67 -17.94 3.41
N TYR A 13 -8.60 -17.61 2.68
CA TYR A 13 -8.32 -18.07 1.33
C TYR A 13 -6.85 -18.49 1.13
N ASP A 14 -6.19 -19.03 2.16
CA ASP A 14 -4.78 -19.47 2.14
C ASP A 14 -3.75 -18.35 1.86
N GLU A 15 -4.07 -17.10 2.20
CA GLU A 15 -3.21 -15.93 2.02
C GLU A 15 -1.91 -15.99 2.85
N LEU A 16 -1.87 -16.86 3.86
CA LEU A 16 -0.70 -17.10 4.71
C LEU A 16 0.31 -18.09 4.13
N SER A 17 0.02 -18.66 2.96
CA SER A 17 0.89 -19.65 2.28
C SER A 17 1.53 -19.03 1.04
N PRO A 18 2.51 -18.11 1.19
CA PRO A 18 3.13 -17.46 0.05
C PRO A 18 3.87 -18.48 -0.84
N PRO A 19 3.86 -18.30 -2.16
CA PRO A 19 4.63 -19.14 -3.05
C PRO A 19 6.13 -18.99 -2.78
N PRO A 20 6.94 -20.05 -2.98
CA PRO A 20 8.38 -19.96 -2.80
C PRO A 20 8.99 -18.99 -3.81
N GLY A 21 9.85 -18.09 -3.36
CA GLY A 21 10.50 -17.11 -4.22
C GLY A 21 11.30 -16.08 -3.45
N LEU A 22 12.12 -15.33 -4.18
CA LEU A 22 12.79 -14.12 -3.69
C LEU A 22 11.97 -12.93 -4.17
N PHE A 23 11.39 -12.19 -3.23
CA PHE A 23 10.51 -11.06 -3.49
C PHE A 23 11.18 -9.74 -3.12
N VAL A 24 10.85 -8.69 -3.87
CA VAL A 24 11.39 -7.33 -3.69
C VAL A 24 10.30 -6.31 -3.35
N ASP A 25 9.04 -6.67 -3.57
CA ASP A 25 7.86 -5.92 -3.12
C ASP A 25 6.71 -6.90 -2.89
N VAL A 26 5.81 -6.58 -1.99
CA VAL A 26 4.62 -7.38 -1.67
C VAL A 26 3.52 -6.47 -1.13
N ASP A 27 2.30 -6.72 -1.57
CA ASP A 27 1.12 -6.05 -1.05
C ASP A 27 -0.02 -7.05 -0.90
N CYS A 28 -0.87 -6.85 0.12
CA CYS A 28 -2.00 -7.72 0.39
C CYS A 28 -3.22 -6.94 0.84
N SER A 29 -4.37 -7.44 0.42
CA SER A 29 -5.68 -7.05 0.94
C SER A 29 -6.21 -8.09 1.92
N ALA A 30 -7.47 -7.94 2.33
CA ALA A 30 -8.18 -8.94 3.11
C ALA A 30 -8.50 -10.24 2.34
N GLN A 31 -8.32 -10.28 1.01
CA GLN A 31 -8.75 -11.39 0.16
C GLN A 31 -7.60 -12.06 -0.61
N HIS A 32 -6.57 -11.31 -1.01
CA HIS A 32 -5.42 -11.84 -1.76
C HIS A 32 -4.16 -11.02 -1.53
N CYS A 33 -3.03 -11.65 -1.87
CA CYS A 33 -1.71 -11.05 -1.85
C CYS A 33 -1.09 -11.14 -3.24
N CYS A 34 -0.23 -10.17 -3.55
CA CYS A 34 0.63 -10.19 -4.72
C CYS A 34 2.03 -9.74 -4.34
N ALA A 35 3.05 -10.36 -4.93
CA ALA A 35 4.44 -10.01 -4.69
C ALA A 35 5.25 -9.95 -5.98
N VAL A 36 6.08 -8.92 -6.10
CA VAL A 36 7.06 -8.75 -7.17
C VAL A 36 8.29 -9.60 -6.84
N LYS A 37 8.62 -10.54 -7.72
CA LYS A 37 9.84 -11.33 -7.65
C LYS A 37 11.04 -10.48 -8.04
N SER A 38 12.22 -10.87 -7.57
CA SER A 38 13.51 -10.31 -8.04
C SER A 38 13.73 -10.43 -9.55
N SER A 39 13.00 -11.31 -10.25
CA SER A 39 12.99 -11.39 -11.72
C SER A 39 12.16 -10.28 -12.40
N GLY A 40 11.37 -9.52 -11.65
CA GLY A 40 10.40 -8.55 -12.17
C GLY A 40 9.06 -9.17 -12.60
N ASP A 41 8.80 -10.43 -12.25
CA ASP A 41 7.46 -11.05 -12.41
C ASP A 41 6.64 -10.88 -11.13
N ILE A 42 5.32 -10.95 -11.24
CA ILE A 42 4.42 -10.94 -10.08
C ILE A 42 3.85 -12.34 -9.87
N SER A 43 3.88 -12.82 -8.63
CA SER A 43 3.05 -13.94 -8.20
C SER A 43 1.99 -13.47 -7.22
N CYS A 44 0.77 -13.97 -7.40
CA CYS A 44 -0.35 -13.68 -6.54
C CYS A 44 -0.98 -14.97 -5.99
N TRP A 45 -1.59 -14.86 -4.81
CA TRP A 45 -2.25 -15.99 -4.13
C TRP A 45 -3.39 -15.48 -3.24
N GLY A 46 -4.36 -16.34 -2.93
CA GLY A 46 -5.58 -15.96 -2.22
C GLY A 46 -6.84 -16.11 -3.08
N SER A 47 -7.87 -15.34 -2.76
CA SER A 47 -9.12 -15.27 -3.54
C SER A 47 -8.85 -14.85 -4.99
N ASN A 48 -9.53 -15.49 -5.93
CA ASN A 48 -9.32 -15.27 -7.37
C ASN A 48 -10.62 -15.30 -8.19
N GLU A 49 -11.76 -14.98 -7.58
CA GLU A 49 -13.07 -15.06 -8.26
C GLU A 49 -13.18 -14.14 -9.50
N PHE A 50 -12.40 -13.06 -9.54
CA PHE A 50 -12.36 -12.09 -10.63
C PHE A 50 -11.01 -12.06 -11.36
N GLY A 51 -10.12 -13.02 -11.08
CA GLY A 51 -8.78 -13.06 -11.67
C GLY A 51 -7.77 -12.12 -11.01
N GLN A 52 -8.08 -11.54 -9.84
CA GLN A 52 -7.23 -10.60 -9.11
C GLN A 52 -5.91 -11.22 -8.60
N ALA A 53 -5.90 -12.54 -8.40
CA ALA A 53 -4.73 -13.31 -7.98
C ALA A 53 -4.08 -14.10 -9.13
N ASN A 54 -4.24 -13.65 -10.38
CA ASN A 54 -3.50 -14.21 -11.50
C ASN A 54 -2.05 -13.66 -11.56
N ASP A 55 -1.09 -14.56 -11.68
CA ASP A 55 0.33 -14.23 -11.90
C ASP A 55 0.54 -13.37 -13.17
N ARG A 56 1.58 -12.53 -13.13
CA ARG A 56 2.01 -11.70 -14.27
C ARG A 56 3.47 -11.94 -14.59
N SER A 57 3.73 -12.54 -15.75
CA SER A 57 5.08 -12.86 -16.22
C SER A 57 5.55 -11.86 -17.28
N ALA A 58 5.87 -10.64 -16.84
CA ALA A 58 6.36 -9.57 -17.71
C ALA A 58 7.83 -9.17 -17.46
N GLY A 59 8.48 -9.72 -16.42
CA GLY A 59 9.89 -9.51 -16.11
C GLY A 59 10.33 -8.05 -15.93
N SER A 60 9.44 -7.15 -15.55
CA SER A 60 9.72 -5.70 -15.48
C SER A 60 8.94 -4.93 -14.41
N PHE A 61 8.17 -5.63 -13.58
CA PHE A 61 7.49 -5.01 -12.44
C PHE A 61 8.49 -4.62 -11.35
N VAL A 62 8.25 -3.47 -10.73
CA VAL A 62 9.05 -2.93 -9.61
C VAL A 62 8.20 -2.68 -8.37
N SER A 63 6.89 -2.59 -8.52
CA SER A 63 5.96 -2.52 -7.39
C SER A 63 4.61 -3.12 -7.73
N VAL A 64 3.87 -3.53 -6.72
CA VAL A 64 2.50 -4.06 -6.83
C VAL A 64 1.61 -3.48 -5.73
N GLY A 65 0.33 -3.32 -6.04
CA GLY A 65 -0.71 -3.01 -5.07
C GLY A 65 -1.88 -3.97 -5.18
N ALA A 66 -2.51 -4.29 -4.03
CA ALA A 66 -3.63 -5.21 -3.91
C ALA A 66 -4.81 -4.56 -3.18
N GLY A 67 -5.93 -4.43 -3.89
CA GLY A 67 -7.24 -4.02 -3.37
C GLY A 67 -8.12 -5.21 -3.00
N HIS A 68 -9.44 -5.04 -2.84
CA HIS A 68 -10.33 -6.17 -2.53
C HIS A 68 -10.32 -7.20 -3.65
N GLU A 69 -10.73 -6.81 -4.85
CA GLU A 69 -10.85 -7.70 -6.02
C GLU A 69 -10.04 -7.17 -7.21
N LEU A 70 -9.00 -6.39 -6.90
CA LEU A 70 -8.23 -5.60 -7.83
C LEU A 70 -6.75 -5.70 -7.50
N SER A 71 -5.92 -5.76 -8.52
CA SER A 71 -4.47 -5.71 -8.41
C SER A 71 -3.91 -4.79 -9.47
N CYS A 72 -2.83 -4.06 -9.14
CA CYS A 72 -2.10 -3.26 -10.10
C CYS A 72 -0.59 -3.42 -9.93
N GLY A 73 0.12 -3.59 -11.04
CA GLY A 73 1.57 -3.66 -11.10
C GLY A 73 2.15 -2.43 -11.78
N LEU A 74 3.21 -1.87 -11.20
CA LEU A 74 4.00 -0.79 -11.77
C LEU A 74 5.25 -1.37 -12.44
N HIS A 75 5.40 -1.09 -13.74
CA HIS A 75 6.61 -1.43 -14.49
C HIS A 75 7.73 -0.42 -14.20
N ALA A 76 8.98 -0.85 -14.35
CA ALA A 76 10.17 0.02 -14.25
C ALA A 76 10.14 1.23 -15.22
N THR A 77 9.37 1.15 -16.30
CA THR A 77 9.19 2.24 -17.28
C THR A 77 8.17 3.29 -16.84
N GLY A 78 7.47 3.07 -15.71
CA GLY A 78 6.39 3.90 -15.21
C GLY A 78 5.00 3.57 -15.77
N ARG A 79 4.88 2.53 -16.61
CA ARG A 79 3.57 2.02 -17.07
C ARG A 79 2.89 1.27 -15.93
N LEU A 80 1.58 1.47 -15.77
CA LEU A 80 0.74 0.66 -14.89
C LEU A 80 -0.03 -0.40 -15.68
N GLU A 81 -0.20 -1.57 -15.06
CA GLU A 81 -1.08 -2.63 -15.52
C GLU A 81 -1.96 -3.06 -14.35
N CYS A 82 -3.29 -2.98 -14.51
CA CYS A 82 -4.25 -3.42 -13.51
C CYS A 82 -5.04 -4.64 -14.01
N TRP A 83 -5.47 -5.50 -13.08
CA TRP A 83 -6.28 -6.68 -13.37
C TRP A 83 -7.19 -7.07 -12.20
N GLY A 84 -8.23 -7.85 -12.49
CA GLY A 84 -9.26 -8.24 -11.53
C GLY A 84 -10.63 -7.73 -11.96
N ALA A 85 -11.42 -7.26 -10.99
CA ALA A 85 -12.71 -6.64 -11.21
C ALA A 85 -12.62 -5.32 -12.00
N ASN A 86 -13.68 -4.99 -12.74
CA ASN A 86 -13.75 -3.78 -13.56
C ASN A 86 -15.15 -3.13 -13.59
N TRP A 87 -15.92 -3.23 -12.52
CA TRP A 87 -17.30 -2.69 -12.52
C TRP A 87 -17.34 -1.16 -12.52
N ASP A 88 -16.28 -0.52 -12.01
CA ASP A 88 -16.18 0.94 -11.91
C ASP A 88 -15.08 1.51 -12.82
N ALA A 89 -14.72 0.79 -13.89
CA ALA A 89 -13.61 1.14 -14.78
C ALA A 89 -12.23 1.19 -14.08
N GLN A 90 -12.03 0.39 -13.01
CA GLN A 90 -10.75 0.31 -12.29
C GLN A 90 -9.58 -0.13 -13.18
N LEU A 91 -9.85 -0.85 -14.27
CA LEU A 91 -8.83 -1.33 -15.19
C LEU A 91 -8.50 -0.32 -16.31
N GLU A 92 -9.24 0.79 -16.40
CA GLU A 92 -9.01 1.85 -17.39
C GLU A 92 -7.88 2.78 -16.93
N VAL A 93 -6.65 2.25 -16.97
CA VAL A 93 -5.44 2.99 -16.57
C VAL A 93 -5.23 4.21 -17.47
N PRO A 94 -5.09 5.43 -16.90
CA PRO A 94 -4.75 6.62 -17.67
C PRO A 94 -3.41 6.49 -18.41
N ASP A 95 -3.32 7.02 -19.63
CA ASP A 95 -2.10 7.03 -20.45
C ASP A 95 -1.10 8.08 -19.95
N GLU A 96 -0.52 7.81 -18.79
CA GLU A 96 0.50 8.61 -18.12
C GLU A 96 1.60 7.70 -17.53
N THR A 97 2.72 8.30 -17.13
CA THR A 97 3.80 7.57 -16.43
C THR A 97 3.77 7.85 -14.94
N PHE A 98 3.82 6.77 -14.16
CA PHE A 98 3.72 6.78 -12.72
C PHE A 98 5.04 6.34 -12.07
N ARG A 99 5.29 6.81 -10.86
CA ARG A 99 6.40 6.36 -10.01
C ARG A 99 5.94 5.66 -8.74
N GLN A 100 4.64 5.68 -8.45
CA GLN A 100 4.00 4.97 -7.34
C GLN A 100 2.55 4.67 -7.71
N VAL A 101 2.03 3.56 -7.16
CA VAL A 101 0.63 3.17 -7.24
C VAL A 101 0.10 2.86 -5.85
N GLY A 102 -1.13 3.26 -5.60
CA GLY A 102 -1.92 2.91 -4.44
C GLY A 102 -3.21 2.27 -4.93
N VAL A 103 -3.53 1.10 -4.40
CA VAL A 103 -4.73 0.34 -4.76
C VAL A 103 -5.60 0.27 -3.53
N GLY A 104 -6.75 0.95 -3.58
CA GLY A 104 -7.75 0.88 -2.53
C GLY A 104 -8.69 -0.31 -2.72
N GLY A 105 -9.82 -0.33 -2.01
CA GLY A 105 -10.78 -1.43 -2.10
C GLY A 105 -11.25 -1.66 -3.55
N PHE A 106 -11.68 -0.57 -4.20
CA PHE A 106 -12.25 -0.58 -5.55
C PHE A 106 -11.83 0.65 -6.40
N HIS A 107 -10.74 1.32 -6.03
CA HIS A 107 -10.18 2.46 -6.75
C HIS A 107 -8.66 2.36 -6.83
N VAL A 108 -8.07 3.09 -7.78
CA VAL A 108 -6.63 3.15 -7.97
C VAL A 108 -6.21 4.60 -8.00
N CYS A 109 -5.08 4.91 -7.37
CA CYS A 109 -4.42 6.19 -7.49
C CYS A 109 -2.97 5.99 -7.91
N GLY A 110 -2.52 6.76 -8.90
CA GLY A 110 -1.14 6.79 -9.36
C GLY A 110 -0.49 8.14 -9.06
N LEU A 111 0.75 8.10 -8.57
CA LEU A 111 1.60 9.28 -8.44
C LEU A 111 2.42 9.41 -9.72
N THR A 112 2.16 10.45 -10.49
CA THR A 112 2.87 10.69 -11.74
C THR A 112 4.33 11.05 -11.48
N THR A 113 5.19 10.88 -12.49
CA THR A 113 6.58 11.34 -12.43
C THR A 113 6.72 12.85 -12.26
N ALA A 114 5.68 13.62 -12.63
CA ALA A 114 5.58 15.06 -12.41
C ALA A 114 5.09 15.44 -11.00
N GLY A 115 4.73 14.47 -10.16
CA GLY A 115 4.26 14.67 -8.80
C GLY A 115 2.76 14.96 -8.66
N ALA A 116 2.00 15.00 -9.75
CA ALA A 116 0.54 15.06 -9.69
C ALA A 116 -0.07 13.68 -9.37
N ILE A 117 -1.24 13.65 -8.74
CA ILE A 117 -2.01 12.43 -8.50
C ILE A 117 -3.10 12.27 -9.56
N ARG A 118 -3.32 11.03 -9.99
CA ARG A 118 -4.45 10.60 -10.81
C ARG A 118 -5.15 9.46 -10.12
N CYS A 119 -6.45 9.60 -9.87
CA CYS A 119 -7.26 8.53 -9.30
C CYS A 119 -8.41 8.16 -10.23
N TRP A 120 -8.77 6.88 -10.27
CA TRP A 120 -9.86 6.35 -11.08
C TRP A 120 -10.48 5.12 -10.40
N GLY A 121 -11.63 4.66 -10.91
CA GLY A 121 -12.41 3.61 -10.28
C GLY A 121 -13.58 4.13 -9.46
N HIS A 122 -13.99 3.36 -8.45
CA HIS A 122 -15.13 3.66 -7.59
C HIS A 122 -14.93 4.98 -6.82
N ASN A 123 -15.94 5.86 -6.81
CA ASN A 123 -15.84 7.20 -6.22
C ASN A 123 -17.01 7.61 -5.28
N ASN A 124 -17.78 6.66 -4.73
CA ASN A 124 -18.96 7.03 -3.93
C ASN A 124 -18.64 7.80 -2.63
N ALA A 125 -17.40 7.74 -2.14
CA ALA A 125 -16.92 8.49 -0.99
C ALA A 125 -16.08 9.73 -1.37
N GLY A 126 -15.89 9.99 -2.66
CA GLY A 126 -14.96 11.02 -3.14
C GLY A 126 -13.50 10.55 -3.15
N GLN A 127 -13.20 9.25 -3.03
CA GLN A 127 -11.83 8.71 -2.96
C GLN A 127 -10.99 8.91 -4.23
N THR A 128 -11.60 9.27 -5.36
CA THR A 128 -10.90 9.65 -6.59
C THR A 128 -10.84 11.15 -6.83
N ASP A 129 -11.43 11.97 -5.95
CA ASP A 129 -11.42 13.44 -6.03
C ASP A 129 -10.10 14.01 -5.49
N SER A 130 -8.99 13.64 -6.11
CA SER A 130 -7.65 13.99 -5.66
C SER A 130 -7.44 15.52 -5.64
N PRO A 131 -6.83 16.08 -4.57
CA PRO A 131 -6.49 17.49 -4.51
C PRO A 131 -5.44 17.86 -5.56
N ALA A 132 -5.50 19.11 -6.05
CA ALA A 132 -4.47 19.64 -6.92
C ALA A 132 -3.19 19.96 -6.11
N GLY A 133 -2.04 19.57 -6.63
CA GLY A 133 -0.75 19.82 -5.98
C GLY A 133 0.35 18.92 -6.50
N THR A 134 1.52 19.03 -5.86
CA THR A 134 2.68 18.15 -6.08
C THR A 134 2.91 17.32 -4.83
N PHE A 135 3.02 16.01 -5.02
CA PHE A 135 3.11 15.02 -3.96
C PHE A 135 4.37 14.17 -4.09
N THR A 136 4.89 13.78 -2.94
CA THR A 136 6.10 12.97 -2.80
C THR A 136 5.77 11.48 -2.64
N GLU A 137 4.64 11.17 -2.03
CA GLU A 137 4.17 9.84 -1.67
C GLU A 137 2.64 9.77 -1.68
N LEU A 138 2.06 8.58 -1.94
CA LEU A 138 0.64 8.31 -1.76
C LEU A 138 0.38 6.95 -1.12
N GLY A 139 -0.78 6.80 -0.50
CA GLY A 139 -1.31 5.53 -0.01
C GLY A 139 -2.83 5.50 -0.15
N SER A 140 -3.38 4.34 -0.50
CA SER A 140 -4.82 4.16 -0.69
C SER A 140 -5.32 3.11 0.30
N GLY A 141 -6.34 3.48 1.08
CA GLY A 141 -7.10 2.54 1.91
C GLY A 141 -8.35 2.04 1.19
N GLY A 142 -9.25 1.40 1.92
CA GLY A 142 -10.46 0.79 1.37
C GLY A 142 -11.36 1.78 0.64
N THR A 143 -11.63 2.93 1.25
CA THR A 143 -12.54 3.97 0.71
C THR A 143 -11.99 5.40 0.81
N PHE A 144 -10.66 5.53 0.97
CA PHE A 144 -9.97 6.81 1.06
C PHE A 144 -8.60 6.74 0.41
N THR A 145 -7.99 7.90 0.18
CA THR A 145 -6.61 8.04 -0.26
C THR A 145 -5.93 9.14 0.54
N CYS A 146 -4.64 8.96 0.81
CA CYS A 146 -3.78 9.92 1.47
C CYS A 146 -2.53 10.18 0.62
N ALA A 147 -1.95 11.36 0.75
CA ALA A 147 -0.70 11.72 0.11
C ALA A 147 0.13 12.69 0.96
N LEU A 148 1.45 12.65 0.79
CA LEU A 148 2.36 13.63 1.35
C LEU A 148 2.78 14.63 0.28
N ASP A 149 2.73 15.92 0.61
CA ASP A 149 3.30 16.97 -0.26
C ASP A 149 4.82 17.12 -0.07
N GLU A 150 5.43 18.07 -0.79
CA GLU A 150 6.86 18.36 -0.72
C GLU A 150 7.32 18.91 0.65
N THR A 151 6.39 19.36 1.49
CA THR A 151 6.66 19.84 2.85
C THR A 151 6.51 18.74 3.91
N GLY A 152 6.06 17.55 3.48
CA GLY A 152 5.72 16.44 4.34
C GLY A 152 4.35 16.58 5.02
N ALA A 153 3.49 17.51 4.57
CA ALA A 153 2.14 17.61 5.10
C ALA A 153 1.25 16.52 4.46
N ALA A 154 0.48 15.82 5.30
CA ALA A 154 -0.45 14.80 4.86
C ALA A 154 -1.78 15.42 4.43
N GLN A 155 -2.27 15.02 3.26
CA GLN A 155 -3.60 15.35 2.75
C GLN A 155 -4.34 14.05 2.48
N CYS A 156 -5.53 13.89 3.05
CA CYS A 156 -6.38 12.73 2.82
C CYS A 156 -7.77 13.15 2.35
N TRP A 157 -8.37 12.33 1.50
CA TRP A 157 -9.70 12.52 0.94
C TRP A 157 -10.41 11.17 0.81
N GLY A 158 -11.73 11.19 0.63
CA GLY A 158 -12.58 10.01 0.77
C GLY A 158 -13.14 9.87 2.18
N ASN A 159 -13.47 8.64 2.58
CA ASN A 159 -14.03 8.36 3.91
C ASN A 159 -12.94 8.10 4.95
N ILE A 160 -12.25 9.17 5.38
CA ILE A 160 -11.27 9.12 6.46
C ILE A 160 -11.25 10.42 7.26
N ALA A 161 -10.86 10.34 8.54
CA ALA A 161 -10.63 11.48 9.40
C ALA A 161 -9.55 12.42 8.85
N THR A 162 -9.64 13.69 9.22
CA THR A 162 -8.63 14.69 8.86
C THR A 162 -7.25 14.30 9.41
N PRO A 163 -6.18 14.36 8.61
CA PRO A 163 -4.84 13.99 9.06
C PRO A 163 -4.37 14.81 10.25
N ALA A 164 -3.55 14.19 11.10
CA ALA A 164 -2.84 14.91 12.14
C ALA A 164 -1.90 15.95 11.51
N SER A 165 -1.83 17.15 12.08
CA SER A 165 -0.85 18.14 11.64
C SER A 165 0.57 17.66 11.95
N GLY A 166 1.50 17.91 11.05
CA GLY A 166 2.88 17.46 11.18
C GLY A 166 3.63 17.51 9.86
N SER A 167 4.94 17.29 9.93
CA SER A 167 5.80 17.02 8.77
C SER A 167 6.27 15.57 8.87
N PHE A 168 5.82 14.78 7.91
CA PHE A 168 6.05 13.34 7.82
C PHE A 168 7.07 13.04 6.72
N ILE A 169 7.84 11.97 6.93
CA ILE A 169 8.82 11.46 5.98
C ILE A 169 8.41 10.13 5.34
N ALA A 170 7.33 9.53 5.85
CA ALA A 170 6.70 8.33 5.31
C ALA A 170 5.20 8.34 5.65
N LEU A 171 4.40 7.74 4.77
CA LEU A 171 2.97 7.58 4.91
C LEU A 171 2.59 6.13 4.56
N GLU A 172 1.84 5.51 5.45
CA GLU A 172 1.35 4.14 5.26
C GLU A 172 -0.15 4.08 5.49
N THR A 173 -0.85 3.27 4.68
CA THR A 173 -2.31 3.14 4.71
C THR A 173 -2.72 1.69 4.89
N GLY A 174 -3.65 1.44 5.80
CA GLY A 174 -4.39 0.18 5.90
C GLY A 174 -5.80 0.33 5.31
N GLU A 175 -6.66 -0.66 5.56
CA GLU A 175 -8.02 -0.64 4.98
C GLU A 175 -8.85 0.56 5.47
N ASN A 176 -8.76 0.90 6.76
CA ASN A 176 -9.60 1.93 7.39
C ASN A 176 -8.79 3.00 8.16
N ARG A 177 -7.48 3.07 7.95
CA ARG A 177 -6.60 3.98 8.70
C ARG A 177 -5.38 4.41 7.91
N ALA A 178 -4.81 5.54 8.29
CA ALA A 178 -3.53 6.00 7.77
C ALA A 178 -2.63 6.48 8.90
N CYS A 179 -1.31 6.31 8.69
CA CYS A 179 -0.27 6.64 9.64
C CYS A 179 0.86 7.41 8.95
N GLY A 180 1.32 8.48 9.58
CA GLY A 180 2.52 9.20 9.18
C GLY A 180 3.66 9.00 10.17
N LEU A 181 4.87 8.79 9.66
CA LEU A 181 6.11 8.76 10.46
C LEU A 181 6.84 10.08 10.32
N THR A 182 7.17 10.71 11.44
CA THR A 182 7.97 11.96 11.46
C THR A 182 9.47 11.66 11.47
N ALA A 183 10.29 12.64 11.10
CA ALA A 183 11.76 12.51 11.16
C ALA A 183 12.32 12.26 12.58
N SER A 184 11.57 12.57 13.64
CA SER A 184 11.92 12.22 15.02
C SER A 184 11.55 10.79 15.41
N GLY A 185 11.00 10.00 14.49
CA GLY A 185 10.51 8.65 14.74
C GLY A 185 9.17 8.61 15.48
N THR A 186 8.44 9.73 15.56
CA THR A 186 7.09 9.75 16.12
C THR A 186 6.10 9.32 15.06
N MET A 187 5.34 8.26 15.34
CA MET A 187 4.22 7.82 14.52
C MET A 187 2.94 8.54 14.94
N ARG A 188 2.13 8.97 13.97
CA ARG A 188 0.80 9.54 14.19
C ARG A 188 -0.17 8.92 13.22
N CYS A 189 -1.23 8.31 13.71
CA CYS A 189 -2.28 7.75 12.87
C CYS A 189 -3.60 8.47 13.09
N TRP A 190 -4.48 8.37 12.10
CA TRP A 190 -5.81 8.97 12.16
C TRP A 190 -6.85 7.97 11.65
N TYR A 191 -7.74 7.59 12.58
CA TYR A 191 -9.02 6.88 12.44
C TYR A 191 -9.68 6.83 13.83
N GLU A 192 -10.90 6.28 13.92
CA GLU A 192 -11.72 6.49 15.11
C GLU A 192 -11.22 5.78 16.39
N GLU A 193 -10.58 4.61 16.35
CA GLU A 193 -10.29 3.88 17.61
C GLU A 193 -9.09 2.92 17.52
N ASP A 194 -7.85 3.39 17.74
CA ASP A 194 -6.81 2.47 18.25
C ASP A 194 -5.77 3.13 19.15
N VAL A 195 -5.29 2.32 20.09
CA VAL A 195 -4.29 2.67 21.10
C VAL A 195 -2.91 2.33 20.55
N ILE A 196 -2.27 3.33 19.97
CA ILE A 196 -0.90 3.22 19.48
C ILE A 196 0.07 3.48 20.64
N PRO A 197 1.16 2.71 20.79
CA PRO A 197 2.27 3.10 21.66
C PRO A 197 2.97 4.34 21.11
N THR A 198 2.48 5.52 21.53
CA THR A 198 3.01 6.83 21.10
C THR A 198 4.28 7.23 21.84
N ASP A 199 4.67 6.50 22.87
CA ASP A 199 5.86 6.69 23.69
C ASP A 199 7.13 6.05 23.10
N LEU A 200 7.00 5.36 21.97
CA LEU A 200 8.10 4.69 21.27
C LEU A 200 8.58 5.49 20.06
N SER A 201 9.85 5.30 19.71
CA SER A 201 10.49 5.89 18.52
C SER A 201 10.68 4.81 17.45
N TYR A 202 10.01 5.01 16.32
CA TYR A 202 9.99 4.08 15.19
C TYR A 202 10.97 4.50 14.11
N ALA A 203 11.69 3.52 13.58
CA ALA A 203 12.52 3.65 12.38
C ALA A 203 11.69 3.38 11.11
N ASP A 204 10.67 2.52 11.21
CA ASP A 204 9.82 2.15 10.08
C ASP A 204 8.45 1.63 10.55
N ILE A 205 7.44 1.70 9.68
CA ILE A 205 6.05 1.29 9.94
C ILE A 205 5.47 0.59 8.70
N SER A 206 4.60 -0.40 8.90
CA SER A 206 3.89 -1.12 7.83
C SER A 206 2.45 -1.35 8.25
N LEU A 207 1.52 -1.01 7.35
CA LEU A 207 0.10 -1.21 7.56
C LEU A 207 -0.43 -2.27 6.57
N GLY A 208 -1.18 -3.23 7.10
CA GLY A 208 -2.06 -4.12 6.34
C GLY A 208 -3.53 -3.86 6.63
N GLY A 209 -4.40 -4.74 6.10
CA GLY A 209 -5.87 -4.59 6.14
C GLY A 209 -6.40 -4.13 7.49
N ILE A 210 -6.29 -4.98 8.52
CA ILE A 210 -6.65 -4.64 9.90
C ILE A 210 -5.43 -4.50 10.82
N SER A 211 -4.21 -4.61 10.30
CA SER A 211 -3.00 -4.81 11.12
C SER A 211 -1.87 -3.83 10.92
N MET A 212 -1.11 -3.58 11.99
CA MET A 212 0.03 -2.67 11.94
C MET A 212 1.24 -3.32 12.59
N CYS A 213 2.39 -3.14 11.95
CA CYS A 213 3.69 -3.44 12.53
C CYS A 213 4.59 -2.21 12.45
N GLY A 214 5.49 -2.08 13.41
CA GLY A 214 6.53 -1.06 13.41
C GLY A 214 7.86 -1.64 13.86
N ILE A 215 8.95 -1.06 13.35
CA ILE A 215 10.31 -1.36 13.79
C ILE A 215 10.79 -0.16 14.60
N THR A 216 11.15 -0.38 15.86
CA THR A 216 11.71 0.68 16.70
C THR A 216 13.17 0.95 16.34
N HIS A 217 13.71 2.11 16.73
CA HIS A 217 15.15 2.37 16.63
C HIS A 217 15.99 1.39 17.48
N SER A 218 15.41 0.74 18.50
CA SER A 218 16.02 -0.36 19.26
C SER A 218 16.03 -1.69 18.50
N ARG A 219 15.50 -1.74 17.26
CA ARG A 219 15.32 -2.92 16.40
C ARG A 219 14.35 -3.96 16.96
N GLU A 220 13.41 -3.52 17.78
CA GLU A 220 12.29 -4.35 18.21
C GLU A 220 11.17 -4.25 17.17
N ILE A 221 10.59 -5.39 16.82
CA ILE A 221 9.42 -5.47 15.95
C ILE A 221 8.20 -5.53 16.84
N LEU A 222 7.30 -4.57 16.69
CA LEU A 222 6.05 -4.49 17.43
C LEU A 222 4.89 -4.59 16.44
N CYS A 223 4.03 -5.57 16.63
CA CYS A 223 2.81 -5.73 15.86
C CYS A 223 1.62 -5.80 16.82
N ASP A 224 0.49 -5.24 16.41
CA ASP A 224 -0.76 -5.34 17.16
C ASP A 224 -1.13 -6.83 17.40
N PRO A 225 -1.50 -7.28 18.61
CA PRO A 225 -1.89 -8.67 18.87
C PRO A 225 -3.12 -9.17 18.09
N GLU A 226 -3.98 -8.28 17.56
CA GLU A 226 -5.06 -8.67 16.64
C GLU A 226 -4.61 -8.69 15.16
N ALA A 227 -3.31 -8.60 14.89
CA ALA A 227 -2.78 -8.40 13.54
C ALA A 227 -2.66 -9.64 12.62
N PRO A 228 -3.36 -9.69 11.47
CA PRO A 228 -2.82 -10.07 10.16
C PRO A 228 -1.98 -8.99 9.44
N ALA A 229 -0.67 -8.89 9.68
CA ALA A 229 0.16 -7.90 9.01
C ALA A 229 0.65 -8.37 7.63
N SER A 230 0.27 -7.65 6.57
CA SER A 230 1.04 -7.57 5.34
C SER A 230 2.28 -6.72 5.62
N LEU A 231 3.45 -7.30 5.36
CA LEU A 231 4.73 -6.62 5.54
C LEU A 231 5.29 -6.32 4.15
N ARG A 232 5.41 -5.04 3.77
CA ARG A 232 6.24 -4.66 2.63
C ARG A 232 7.68 -5.08 2.93
N LEU A 233 8.27 -5.90 2.07
CA LEU A 233 9.70 -6.20 2.14
C LEU A 233 10.47 -4.94 1.75
N TRP A 234 10.89 -4.14 2.73
CA TRP A 234 11.79 -3.02 2.46
C TRP A 234 13.21 -3.53 2.24
N ASN A 235 13.66 -3.52 0.98
CA ASN A 235 15.08 -3.47 0.68
C ASN A 235 15.58 -2.08 1.08
N GLY A 236 16.44 -2.05 2.09
CA GLY A 236 17.23 -0.90 2.51
C GLY A 236 17.34 0.24 1.50
N ARG A 237 16.85 1.44 1.85
CA ARG A 237 17.56 2.68 1.43
C ARG A 237 18.97 2.52 1.98
N THR A 238 19.86 2.02 1.14
CA THR A 238 21.27 2.35 1.28
C THR A 238 21.38 3.84 0.99
N ASP A 239 22.04 4.55 1.90
CA ASP A 239 22.57 5.89 1.67
C ASP A 239 23.19 6.07 0.27
#